data_AF-A0A971I635-F1
#
_entry.id   AF-A0A971I635-F1
#
_cell.length_a   1.000
_cell.length_b   1.000
_cell.length_c   1.000
_cell.angle_alpha   90.00
_cell.angle_beta   90.00
_cell.angle_gamma   90.00
#
_symmetry.space_group_name_H-M   'P 1'
#
loop_
_entity.id
_entity.type
_entity.pdbx_description
1 polymer ?
#
loop_
_entity_poly.entity_id
_entity_poly.type
_entity_poly.pdbx_seq_one_letter_code
_entity_poly.pdbx_strand_id
1 'polypeptide(L)' 'MQQNRETFKSRLGFILISAGCAIGLGNVWRFPYITGAYGGGIFVIIYLLFLLIFGLPIMV' A
#
# COMPACT_ATOMS: atom_id res chain seq x y z
N MET A 1 -35.20 14.11 -4.13
CA MET A 1 -34.79 12.70 -4.31
C MET A 1 -33.65 12.44 -3.34
N GLN A 2 -33.91 11.80 -2.21
CA GLN A 2 -32.84 11.43 -1.27
C GLN A 2 -32.07 10.26 -1.88
N GLN A 3 -30.91 10.56 -2.49
CA GLN A 3 -29.95 9.52 -2.85
C GLN A 3 -29.44 8.90 -1.54
N ASN A 4 -30.00 7.75 -1.19
CA ASN A 4 -29.45 6.87 -0.16
C ASN A 4 -28.04 6.52 -0.65
N ARG A 5 -27.01 7.08 -0.03
CA ARG A 5 -25.62 6.69 -0.33
C ARG A 5 -25.53 5.21 -0.01
N GLU A 6 -25.23 4.39 -1.01
CA GLU A 6 -24.88 2.98 -0.87
C GLU A 6 -23.79 2.85 0.20
N THR A 7 -24.17 2.61 1.45
CA THR A 7 -23.21 2.41 2.52
C THR A 7 -22.72 0.99 2.40
N PHE A 8 -21.40 0.80 2.28
CA PHE A 8 -20.82 -0.53 2.28
C PHE A 8 -21.28 -1.28 3.54
N LYS A 9 -22.12 -2.30 3.35
CA LYS A 9 -22.78 -3.05 4.44
C LYS A 9 -21.78 -3.75 5.37
N SER A 10 -20.54 -3.92 4.91
CA SER A 10 -19.46 -4.55 5.66
C SER A 10 -18.23 -3.66 5.71
N ARG A 11 -17.85 -3.26 6.92
CA ARG A 11 -16.58 -2.55 7.21
C ARG A 11 -15.38 -3.32 6.66
N LEU A 12 -15.44 -4.65 6.69
CA LEU A 12 -14.40 -5.51 6.11
C LEU A 12 -14.33 -5.37 4.59
N GLY A 13 -15.48 -5.29 3.90
CA GLY A 13 -15.52 -5.09 2.45
C GLY A 13 -14.90 -3.76 2.02
N PHE A 14 -15.15 -2.69 2.79
CA PHE A 14 -14.53 -1.38 2.54
C PHE A 14 -13.00 -1.42 2.73
N ILE A 15 -12.51 -2.07 3.79
CA ILE A 15 -11.08 -2.23 4.05
C ILE A 15 -10.41 -3.08 2.97
N LEU A 16 -11.04 -4.18 2.55
CA LEU A 16 -10.54 -5.07 1.49
C LEU A 16 -10.44 -4.37 0.14
N ILE A 17 -11.46 -3.58 -0.24
CA ILE A 17 -11.44 -2.78 -1.47
C ILE A 17 -10.35 -1.71 -1.41
N SER A 18 -10.24 -1.00 -0.29
CA SER A 18 -9.22 0.04 -0.11
C SER A 18 -7.80 -0.55 -0.13
N ALA A 19 -7.60 -1.69 0.54
CA ALA A 19 -6.34 -2.44 0.51
C ALA A 19 -6.02 -2.96 -0.89
N GLY A 20 -7.02 -3.44 -1.64
CA GLY A 20 -6.88 -3.87 -3.03
C GLY A 20 -6.46 -2.74 -3.97
N CYS A 21 -6.96 -1.51 -3.77
CA CYS A 21 -6.49 -0.34 -4.52
C CYS A 21 -5.07 0.10 -4.13
N ALA A 22 -4.68 -0.05 -2.86
CA ALA A 22 -3.36 0.32 -2.37
C ALA A 22 -2.25 -0.66 -2.79
N ILE A 23 -2.59 -1.94 -2.97
CA ILE A 23 -1.64 -3.01 -3.35
C ILE A 23 -1.59 -3.14 -4.88
N GLY A 24 -0.64 -2.46 -5.53
CA GLY A 24 -0.41 -2.56 -6.98
C GLY A 24 0.60 -3.66 -7.36
N LEU A 25 0.45 -4.24 -8.56
CA LEU A 25 1.38 -5.22 -9.16
C LEU A 25 2.85 -4.77 -9.15
N GLY A 26 3.09 -3.46 -9.22
CA GLY A 26 4.43 -2.88 -9.15
C GLY A 26 5.17 -3.21 -7.85
N ASN A 27 4.47 -3.29 -6.71
CA ASN A 27 5.09 -3.62 -5.43
C ASN A 27 5.45 -5.11 -5.31
N VAL A 28 4.82 -5.98 -6.09
CA VAL A 28 5.09 -7.43 -6.04
C VAL A 28 6.30 -7.80 -6.88
N TRP A 29 6.53 -7.13 -8.01
CA TRP A 29 7.58 -7.54 -8.96
C TRP A 29 8.78 -6.57 -9.04
N ARG A 30 8.54 -5.26 -8.93
CA ARG A 30 9.61 -4.26 -9.00
C ARG A 30 10.37 -4.15 -7.69
N PHE A 31 9.69 -4.35 -6.57
CA PHE A 31 10.30 -4.38 -5.24
C PHE A 31 11.36 -5.48 -5.10
N PRO A 32 11.11 -6.77 -5.38
CA PRO A 32 12.14 -7.80 -5.25
C PRO A 32 13.29 -7.64 -6.26
N TYR A 33 13.00 -7.16 -7.48
CA TYR A 33 14.04 -6.94 -8.49
C TYR A 33 15.03 -5.84 -8.07
N ILE A 34 14.52 -4.69 -7.61
CA ILE A 34 15.37 -3.59 -7.12
C ILE A 34 16.08 -4.01 -5.83
N THR A 35 15.38 -4.69 -4.91
CA THR A 35 15.98 -5.21 -3.68
C THR A 35 17.14 -6.16 -3.98
N GLY A 36 16.98 -7.10 -4.92
CA GLY A 36 18.05 -8.02 -5.31
C GLY A 36 19.25 -7.33 -5.98
N ALA A 37 19.00 -6.29 -6.79
CA ALA A 37 20.06 -5.55 -7.48
C ALA A 37 20.84 -4.57 -6.58
N TYR A 38 20.19 -3.97 -5.58
CA TYR A 38 20.76 -2.91 -4.73
C TYR A 38 21.16 -3.38 -3.32
N GLY A 39 21.71 -4.59 -3.20
CA GLY A 39 22.28 -5.07 -1.92
C GLY A 39 21.32 -5.85 -1.02
N GLY A 40 20.22 -6.37 -1.57
CA GLY A 40 19.35 -7.35 -0.93
C GLY A 40 18.66 -6.81 0.33
N GLY A 41 18.89 -7.47 1.46
CA GLY A 41 18.19 -7.21 2.72
C GLY A 41 18.39 -5.80 3.31
N ILE A 42 19.55 -5.18 3.09
CA ILE A 42 19.80 -3.81 3.59
C ILE A 42 18.91 -2.78 2.87
N PHE A 43 18.63 -3.00 1.59
CA PHE A 43 17.71 -2.15 0.82
C PHE A 43 16.30 -2.19 1.40
N VAL A 44 15.83 -3.35 1.87
CA VAL A 44 14.50 -3.48 2.51
C VAL A 44 14.39 -2.66 3.78
N ILE A 45 15.44 -2.65 4.61
CA ILE A 45 15.46 -1.90 5.87
C ILE A 45 15.39 -0.39 5.58
N ILE A 46 16.21 0.10 4.65
CA ILE A 46 16.18 1.52 4.25
C ILE A 46 14.83 1.86 3.62
N TYR A 47 14.29 0.99 2.76
CA TYR A 47 12.97 1.17 2.16
C TYR A 47 11.86 1.29 3.23
N LEU A 48 11.85 0.43 4.25
CA LEU A 48 10.87 0.50 5.34
C LEU A 48 11.02 1.78 6.17
N LEU A 49 12.25 2.23 6.40
CA LEU A 49 12.51 3.49 7.10
C LEU A 49 11.96 4.69 6.33
N PHE A 50 12.26 4.77 5.03
CA PHE A 50 11.74 5.82 4.15
C PHE A 50 10.22 5.72 3.98
N LEU A 51 9.66 4.51 3.93
CA LEU A 51 8.21 4.28 3.88
C LEU A 51 7.52 4.76 5.17
N LEU A 52 8.12 4.57 6.35
CA LEU A 52 7.59 5.12 7.60
C LEU A 52 7.70 6.64 7.64
N ILE A 53 8.84 7.20 7.24
CA ILE A 53 9.10 8.65 7.34
C ILE A 53 8.31 9.44 6.29
N PHE A 54 8.22 8.96 5.05
CA PHE A 54 7.55 9.66 3.95
C PHE A 54 6.18 9.09 3.61
N GLY A 55 6.00 7.77 3.73
CA GLY A 55 4.73 7.11 3.38
C GLY A 55 3.61 7.40 4.38
N LEU A 56 3.90 7.44 5.68
CA LEU A 56 2.89 7.83 6.68
C LEU A 56 2.38 9.27 6.49
N PRO A 57 3.23 10.31 6.39
CA PRO A 57 2.74 11.69 6.25
C PRO A 57 2.11 11.98 4.88
N ILE A 58 2.37 11.18 3.85
CA ILE A 58 1.69 11.29 2.55
C ILE A 58 0.27 10.69 2.60
N MET A 59 0.05 9.70 3.47
CA MET A 59 -1.23 8.99 3.59
C MET A 59 -2.21 9.68 4.56
N VAL A 60 -1.70 10.40 5.56
CA VAL A 60 -2.47 11.21 6.53
C VAL A 60 -2.84 12.55 5.92
#